data_AF-A0A081BSS8-F1
#
_entry.id   AF-A0A081BSS8-F1
#
_cell.length_a   1.000
_cell.length_b   1.000
_cell.length_c   1.000
_cell.angle_alpha   90.00
_cell.angle_beta   90.00
_cell.angle_gamma   90.00
#
_symmetry.space_group_name_H-M   'P 1'
#
loop_
_entity.id
_entity.type
_entity.pdbx_description
1 polymer ?
#
loop_
_entity_poly.entity_id
_entity_poly.type
_entity_poly.pdbx_seq_one_letter_code
_entity_poly.pdbx_strand_id
1 'polypeptide(L)'
;MNFRQRSRGEKLMKTLQILGTGCPKCKKLAEHTEAAAKALGMEYQLVKVTDINQIMSFGVAMTPGLAVDGVVKVAGKVPSVDEIKALLA
;
A
#
# COMPACT_ATOMS: atom_id res chain seq x y z
N MET A 1 -30.12 -20.91 20.97
CA MET A 1 -30.02 -19.47 21.24
C MET A 1 -28.98 -18.85 20.33
N ASN A 2 -29.34 -17.74 19.66
CA ASN A 2 -28.63 -17.07 18.58
C ASN A 2 -27.13 -16.84 18.81
N PHE A 3 -26.29 -17.42 17.93
CA PHE A 3 -24.98 -16.89 17.58
C PHE A 3 -25.20 -15.54 16.89
N ARG A 4 -25.30 -14.52 17.75
CA ARG A 4 -25.48 -13.12 17.40
C ARG A 4 -24.31 -12.72 16.51
N GLN A 5 -24.61 -12.51 15.24
CA GLN A 5 -23.80 -11.76 14.29
C GLN A 5 -23.06 -10.63 15.03
N ARG A 6 -21.73 -10.71 15.13
CA ARG A 6 -20.91 -9.55 15.48
C ARG A 6 -19.83 -9.44 14.44
N SER A 7 -20.20 -8.68 13.43
CA SER A 7 -19.31 -8.07 12.47
C SER A 7 -18.40 -9.09 11.78
N ARG A 8 -18.83 -9.53 10.60
CA ARG A 8 -17.90 -9.52 9.47
C ARG A 8 -17.37 -8.09 9.42
N GLY A 9 -16.34 -7.80 10.21
CA GLY A 9 -15.48 -6.68 9.87
C GLY A 9 -15.07 -7.02 8.45
N GLU A 10 -15.50 -6.21 7.51
CA GLU A 10 -14.87 -6.12 6.21
C GLU A 10 -13.37 -5.94 6.49
N LYS A 11 -12.66 -7.05 6.63
CA LYS A 11 -11.21 -7.09 6.54
C LYS A 11 -10.97 -6.86 5.07
N LEU A 12 -11.00 -5.58 4.71
CA LEU A 12 -10.51 -5.06 3.45
C LEU A 12 -9.02 -5.39 3.45
N MET A 13 -8.70 -6.60 3.00
CA MET A 13 -7.33 -7.00 2.69
C MET A 13 -6.86 -6.06 1.58
N LYS A 14 -6.05 -5.05 1.92
CA LYS A 14 -5.50 -4.11 0.93
C LYS A 14 -4.14 -4.60 0.48
N THR A 15 -3.96 -4.78 -0.83
CA THR A 15 -2.66 -5.16 -1.41
C THR A 15 -1.80 -3.91 -1.61
N LEU A 16 -0.70 -3.77 -0.87
CA LEU A 16 0.16 -2.59 -0.86
C LEU A 16 1.42 -2.87 -1.66
N GLN A 17 1.44 -2.43 -2.91
CA GLN A 17 2.52 -2.65 -3.86
C GLN A 17 3.47 -1.43 -3.89
N ILE A 18 4.70 -1.64 -3.46
CA ILE A 18 5.75 -0.62 -3.49
C ILE A 18 6.53 -0.77 -4.78
N LEU A 19 6.33 0.16 -5.71
CA LEU A 19 6.96 0.21 -7.02
C LEU A 19 8.26 1.02 -6.92
N GLY A 20 9.40 0.36 -6.87
CA GLY A 20 10.66 1.06 -6.70
C GLY A 20 11.90 0.22 -6.96
N THR A 21 12.86 0.82 -7.65
CA THR A 21 14.15 0.23 -8.01
C THR A 21 15.17 0.23 -6.86
N GLY A 22 14.72 0.26 -5.60
CA GLY A 22 15.59 0.15 -4.42
C GLY A 22 16.18 1.45 -3.86
N CYS A 23 15.68 2.64 -4.26
CA CYS A 23 16.11 3.89 -3.65
C CYS A 23 15.74 3.98 -2.14
N PRO A 24 16.52 4.72 -1.32
CA PRO A 24 16.24 4.89 0.12
C PRO A 24 14.86 5.52 0.39
N LYS A 25 14.37 6.32 -0.55
CA LYS A 25 13.02 6.90 -0.55
C LYS A 25 11.90 5.84 -0.63
N CYS A 26 12.08 4.78 -1.43
CA CYS A 26 11.12 3.67 -1.56
C CYS A 26 11.02 2.88 -0.26
N LYS A 27 12.15 2.70 0.44
CA LYS A 27 12.20 1.99 1.71
C LYS A 27 11.40 2.74 2.79
N LYS A 28 11.61 4.05 2.91
CA LYS A 28 10.80 4.92 3.80
C LYS A 28 9.31 4.85 3.49
N LEU A 29 8.93 4.89 2.21
CA LEU A 29 7.54 4.75 1.78
C LEU A 29 6.93 3.43 2.27
N ALA A 30 7.64 2.31 2.10
CA ALA A 30 7.19 1.00 2.55
C ALA A 30 7.02 0.95 4.07
N GLU A 31 7.97 1.46 4.83
CA GLU A 31 7.90 1.53 6.30
C GLU A 31 6.72 2.38 6.77
N HIS A 32 6.50 3.55 6.14
CA HIS A 32 5.36 4.40 6.44
C HIS A 32 4.02 3.73 6.13
N THR A 33 3.96 3.02 5.01
CA THR A 33 2.78 2.29 4.54
C THR A 33 2.44 1.14 5.48
N GLU A 34 3.44 0.37 5.89
CA GLU A 34 3.31 -0.70 6.86
C GLU A 34 2.84 -0.18 8.21
N ALA A 35 3.44 0.91 8.70
CA ALA A 35 3.05 1.55 9.96
C ALA A 35 1.61 2.10 9.91
N ALA A 36 1.22 2.71 8.78
CA ALA A 36 -0.14 3.23 8.58
C ALA A 36 -1.17 2.10 8.59
N ALA A 37 -0.94 1.03 7.81
CA ALA A 37 -1.85 -0.10 7.72
C ALA A 37 -1.97 -0.86 9.06
N LYS A 38 -0.85 -1.03 9.76
CA LYS A 38 -0.82 -1.61 11.12
C LYS A 38 -1.56 -0.73 12.14
N ALA A 39 -1.42 0.59 12.06
CA ALA A 39 -2.14 1.53 12.92
C ALA A 39 -3.65 1.53 12.67
N LEU A 40 -4.08 1.26 11.43
CA LEU A 40 -5.49 1.12 11.06
C LEU A 40 -6.10 -0.23 11.50
N GLY A 41 -5.27 -1.20 11.92
CA GLY A 41 -5.74 -2.52 12.36
C GLY A 41 -6.35 -3.35 11.24
N MET A 42 -6.05 -3.02 9.99
CA MET A 42 -6.54 -3.73 8.80
C MET A 42 -5.54 -4.81 8.38
N GLU A 43 -6.03 -5.85 7.69
CA GLU A 43 -5.12 -6.77 7.01
C GLU A 43 -4.59 -6.13 5.73
N TYR A 44 -3.29 -6.20 5.51
CA TYR A 44 -2.64 -5.69 4.32
C TYR A 44 -1.58 -6.65 3.84
N GLN A 45 -1.31 -6.62 2.53
CA GLN A 45 -0.28 -7.44 1.90
C GLN A 45 0.77 -6.54 1.26
N LEU A 46 1.94 -6.40 1.90
CA LEU A 46 3.01 -5.56 1.40
C LEU A 46 3.85 -6.31 0.35
N VAL A 47 3.76 -5.88 -0.91
CA VAL A 47 4.45 -6.46 -2.06
C VAL A 47 5.47 -5.45 -2.59
N LYS A 48 6.75 -5.80 -2.59
CA LYS A 48 7.78 -4.94 -3.17
C LYS A 48 7.97 -5.30 -4.63
N VAL A 49 7.55 -4.40 -5.52
CA VAL A 49 7.69 -4.54 -6.95
C VAL A 49 8.99 -3.86 -7.37
N THR A 50 10.03 -4.66 -7.53
CA THR A 50 11.32 -4.25 -8.11
C THR A 50 11.43 -4.58 -9.60
N ASP A 51 10.46 -5.32 -10.12
CA ASP A 51 10.43 -5.75 -11.52
C ASP A 51 9.97 -4.61 -12.43
N ILE A 52 10.81 -4.26 -13.40
CA ILE A 52 10.56 -3.15 -14.31
C ILE A 52 9.33 -3.41 -15.18
N ASN A 53 9.07 -4.66 -15.60
CA ASN A 53 7.89 -4.98 -16.42
C ASN A 53 6.60 -4.75 -15.63
N GLN A 54 6.56 -5.16 -14.36
CA GLN A 54 5.44 -4.86 -13.48
C GLN A 54 5.24 -3.35 -13.34
N ILE A 55 6.30 -2.57 -13.09
CA ILE A 55 6.23 -1.11 -12.96
C ILE A 55 5.66 -0.45 -14.23
N MET A 56 6.13 -0.87 -15.41
CA MET A 56 5.58 -0.39 -16.69
C MET A 56 4.12 -0.80 -16.88
N SER A 57 3.76 -2.02 -16.47
CA SER A 57 2.37 -2.50 -16.56
C SER A 57 1.42 -1.73 -15.63
N PHE A 58 1.92 -1.21 -14.52
CA PHE A 58 1.19 -0.27 -13.64
C PHE A 58 1.12 1.16 -14.20
N GLY A 59 1.78 1.46 -15.33
CA GLY A 59 1.81 2.81 -15.91
C GLY A 59 2.65 3.80 -15.12
N VAL A 60 3.53 3.34 -14.23
CA VAL A 60 4.41 4.21 -13.43
C VAL A 60 5.63 4.58 -14.25
N ALA A 61 5.57 5.75 -14.89
CA ALA A 61 6.69 6.33 -15.63
C ALA A 61 7.82 6.85 -14.71
N MET A 62 7.49 7.20 -13.46
CA MET A 62 8.45 7.66 -12.45
C MET A 62 8.32 6.87 -11.15
N THR A 63 9.31 6.05 -10.86
CA THR A 63 9.53 5.47 -9.53
C THR A 63 10.21 6.49 -8.62
N PRO A 64 9.87 6.58 -7.32
CA PRO A 64 9.09 5.65 -6.50
C PRO A 64 7.56 5.78 -6.65
N GLY A 65 6.84 4.67 -6.52
CA GLY A 65 5.38 4.65 -6.48
C GLY A 65 4.80 3.71 -5.42
N LEU A 66 3.59 4.04 -4.98
CA LEU A 66 2.74 3.19 -4.15
C LEU A 66 1.49 2.85 -4.95
N ALA A 67 1.27 1.56 -5.17
CA ALA A 67 0.02 1.00 -5.62
C ALA A 67 -0.72 0.36 -4.43
N VAL A 68 -2.03 0.56 -4.40
CA VAL A 68 -2.94 -0.01 -3.40
C VAL A 68 -4.02 -0.74 -4.20
N ASP A 69 -4.13 -2.05 -3.96
CA ASP A 69 -5.05 -2.95 -4.65
C ASP A 69 -4.86 -2.96 -6.19
N GLY A 70 -3.60 -2.94 -6.63
CA GLY A 70 -3.25 -2.82 -8.05
C GLY A 70 -3.47 -1.42 -8.65
N VAL A 71 -4.00 -0.47 -7.87
CA VAL A 71 -4.22 0.91 -8.32
C VAL A 71 -3.09 1.80 -7.84
N VAL A 72 -2.36 2.42 -8.77
CA VAL A 72 -1.33 3.40 -8.44
C VAL A 72 -1.98 4.61 -7.77
N LYS A 73 -1.78 4.75 -6.47
CA LYS A 73 -2.21 5.93 -5.70
C LYS A 73 -1.16 7.04 -5.74
N VAL A 74 0.11 6.64 -5.85
CA VAL A 74 1.25 7.56 -5.85
C VAL A 74 2.29 7.09 -6.85
N ALA A 75 2.80 8.03 -7.64
CA ALA A 75 3.98 7.85 -8.49
C ALA A 75 4.85 9.11 -8.40
N GLY A 76 6.17 8.95 -8.42
CA GLY A 76 7.15 10.04 -8.40
C GLY A 76 7.32 10.80 -7.07
N LYS A 77 6.56 10.48 -6.01
CA LYS A 77 6.66 11.15 -4.70
C LYS A 77 6.58 10.17 -3.53
N VAL A 78 7.07 10.60 -2.37
CA VAL A 78 6.98 9.85 -1.10
C VAL A 78 6.00 10.58 -0.17
N PRO A 79 4.72 10.16 -0.10
CA PRO A 79 3.78 10.68 0.89
C PRO A 79 4.24 10.41 2.32
N SER A 80 3.75 11.25 3.22
CA SER A 80 3.89 11.04 4.66
C SER A 80 2.96 9.93 5.16
N VAL A 81 3.23 9.40 6.36
CA VAL A 81 2.40 8.36 7.00
C VAL A 81 0.92 8.77 7.05
N ASP A 82 0.64 10.05 7.29
CA ASP A 82 -0.73 10.59 7.39
C ASP A 82 -1.48 10.54 6.05
N GLU A 83 -0.82 10.95 4.95
CA GLU A 83 -1.38 10.80 3.61
C GLU A 83 -1.63 9.32 3.27
N ILE A 84 -0.71 8.43 3.66
CA ILE A 84 -0.89 6.99 3.40
C ILE A 84 -2.08 6.44 4.20
N LYS A 85 -2.25 6.87 5.46
CA LYS A 85 -3.47 6.55 6.21
C LYS A 85 -4.71 7.07 5.50
N ALA A 86 -4.70 8.29 4.95
CA ALA A 86 -5.83 8.83 4.19
C ALA A 86 -6.11 8.05 2.89
N LEU A 87 -5.08 7.47 2.26
CA LEU A 87 -5.22 6.60 1.08
C LEU A 87 -5.68 5.18 1.45
N LEU A 88 -5.44 4.75 2.68
CA LEU A 88 -5.79 3.43 3.24
C LEU A 88 -7.07 3.43 4.09
N ALA A 89 -7.55 4.58 4.53
CA ALA A 89 -8.89 4.75 5.09
C ALA A 89 -9.96 4.53 4.02
#